data_AF-A0A2A6P2Q8-F1
#
_entry.id   AF-A0A2A6P2Q8-F1
#
_cell.length_a   1.000
_cell.length_b   1.000
_cell.length_c   1.000
_cell.angle_alpha   90.00
_cell.angle_beta   90.00
_cell.angle_gamma   90.00
#
_symmetry.space_group_name_H-M   'P 1'
#
loop_
_entity.id
_entity.type
_entity.pdbx_description
1 polymer ?
#
loop_
_entity_poly.entity_id
_entity_poly.type
_entity_poly.pdbx_seq_one_letter_code
_entity_poly.pdbx_strand_id
1 'polypeptide(L)'
;MGTVITLRSHTPITVKASPRHRVRIRVSDRAFPESTRWDVQRPVQNAGGFQALDGFNDQCARSWRWHAFKVTHHFVSRFVRQIAPYILRGQVDVQIDGQALDFKAMKKLSA
;
A
#
# COMPACT_ATOMS: atom_id res chain seq x y z
N MET A 1 15.84 -8.31 -14.62
CA MET A 1 16.40 -8.32 -13.26
C MET A 1 15.56 -7.39 -12.39
N GLY A 2 15.03 -7.87 -11.25
CA GLY A 2 14.19 -7.06 -10.34
C GLY A 2 15.05 -6.27 -9.35
N THR A 3 14.53 -5.15 -8.83
CA THR A 3 15.16 -4.38 -7.75
C THR A 3 14.56 -4.82 -6.43
N VAL A 4 15.40 -5.32 -5.53
CA VAL A 4 14.95 -5.66 -4.17
C VAL A 4 14.86 -4.37 -3.35
N ILE A 5 13.65 -4.02 -2.91
CA ILE A 5 13.44 -2.97 -1.91
C ILE A 5 13.45 -3.64 -0.54
N THR A 6 14.59 -3.55 0.14
CA THR A 6 14.68 -3.97 1.54
C THR A 6 14.03 -2.92 2.44
N LEU A 7 12.89 -3.25 3.04
CA LEU A 7 12.32 -2.43 4.11
C LEU A 7 13.22 -2.58 5.35
N ARG A 8 13.47 -1.48 6.07
CA ARG A 8 14.24 -1.51 7.33
C ARG A 8 13.63 -2.45 8.39
N SER A 9 12.34 -2.79 8.25
CA SER A 9 11.64 -3.79 9.02
C SER A 9 11.55 -5.12 8.25
N HIS A 10 12.69 -5.82 8.21
CA HIS A 10 12.88 -7.28 8.06
C HIS A 10 12.32 -8.04 6.84
N THR A 11 11.55 -7.46 5.91
CA THR A 11 11.14 -8.17 4.68
C THR A 11 11.59 -7.44 3.42
N PRO A 12 12.45 -8.04 2.59
CA PRO A 12 12.73 -7.53 1.26
C PRO A 12 11.50 -7.72 0.35
N ILE A 13 10.97 -6.62 -0.17
CA ILE A 13 9.97 -6.66 -1.24
C ILE A 13 10.73 -6.61 -2.57
N THR A 14 10.61 -7.66 -3.38
CA THR A 14 11.28 -7.71 -4.69
C THR A 14 10.40 -7.08 -5.76
N VAL A 15 10.54 -5.78 -5.98
CA VAL A 15 9.82 -5.09 -7.06
C VAL A 15 10.58 -5.21 -8.39
N LYS A 16 9.90 -4.99 -9.51
CA LYS A 16 10.60 -4.94 -10.81
C LYS A 16 11.48 -3.69 -10.87
N ALA A 17 12.66 -3.77 -11.48
CA ALA A 17 13.47 -2.58 -11.70
C ALA A 17 12.76 -1.65 -12.70
N SER A 18 12.05 -0.64 -12.19
CA SER A 18 11.25 0.28 -12.99
C SER A 18 11.30 1.68 -12.37
N PRO A 19 11.33 2.76 -13.16
CA PRO A 19 11.25 4.12 -12.63
C PRO A 19 9.91 4.40 -11.93
N ARG A 20 8.85 3.66 -12.30
CA ARG A 20 7.51 3.77 -11.73
C ARG A 20 6.91 2.40 -11.48
N HIS A 21 6.27 2.24 -10.33
CA HIS A 21 5.60 1.02 -9.92
C HIS A 21 4.10 1.22 -9.91
N ARG A 22 3.36 0.19 -10.28
CA ARG A 22 1.90 0.19 -10.16
C ARG A 22 1.54 -0.27 -8.75
N VAL A 23 0.92 0.61 -8.00
CA VAL A 23 0.34 0.27 -6.69
C VAL A 23 -1.15 0.03 -6.88
N ARG A 24 -1.66 -1.03 -6.27
CA ARG A 24 -3.09 -1.24 -6.05
C ARG A 24 -3.36 -1.24 -4.56
N ILE A 25 -4.37 -0.53 -4.13
CA ILE A 25 -4.78 -0.44 -2.74
C ILE A 25 -6.28 -0.70 -2.65
N ARG A 26 -6.69 -1.42 -1.62
CA ARG A 26 -8.10 -1.60 -1.27
C ARG A 26 -8.25 -1.39 0.22
N VAL A 27 -9.27 -0.62 0.61
CA VAL A 27 -9.68 -0.55 2.02
C VAL A 27 -10.42 -1.84 2.34
N SER A 28 -9.93 -2.57 3.34
CA SER A 28 -10.44 -3.88 3.82
C SER A 28 -11.07 -3.81 5.22
N ASP A 29 -11.06 -2.63 5.84
CA ASP A 29 -11.70 -2.32 7.11
C ASP A 29 -13.24 -2.31 7.04
N ARG A 30 -13.87 -3.40 7.52
CA ARG A 30 -15.34 -3.59 7.59
C ARG A 30 -16.07 -2.73 8.60
N ALA A 31 -15.38 -2.20 9.61
CA ALA A 31 -16.02 -1.42 10.66
C ALA A 31 -16.15 0.05 10.23
N PHE A 32 -15.06 0.64 9.73
CA PHE A 32 -14.98 2.07 9.42
C PHE A 32 -14.24 2.35 8.11
N PRO A 33 -14.78 1.91 6.95
CA PRO A 33 -14.07 2.02 5.67
C PRO A 33 -13.75 3.48 5.27
N GLU A 34 -14.65 4.42 5.58
CA GLU A 34 -14.46 5.85 5.25
C GLU A 34 -13.38 6.50 6.12
N SER A 35 -13.39 6.19 7.41
CA SER A 35 -12.36 6.67 8.34
C SER A 35 -10.98 6.16 7.92
N THR A 36 -10.88 4.85 7.65
CA THR A 36 -9.62 4.27 7.15
C THR A 36 -9.20 4.88 5.82
N ARG A 37 -10.13 5.18 4.91
CA ARG A 37 -9.83 5.87 3.64
C ARG A 37 -9.30 7.30 3.87
N TRP A 38 -9.87 8.06 4.82
CA TRP A 38 -9.34 9.38 5.23
C TRP A 38 -7.91 9.26 5.77
N ASP A 39 -7.66 8.29 6.64
CA ASP A 39 -6.35 8.09 7.25
C ASP A 39 -5.27 7.74 6.23
N VAL A 40 -5.60 6.90 5.24
CA VAL A 40 -4.64 6.46 4.22
C VAL A 40 -4.56 7.38 2.99
N GLN A 41 -5.39 8.43 2.92
CA GLN A 41 -5.34 9.45 1.88
C GLN A 41 -3.95 10.10 1.80
N ARG A 42 -3.41 10.53 2.94
CA ARG A 42 -2.10 11.20 3.00
C ARG A 42 -0.95 10.28 2.53
N PRO A 43 -0.86 9.00 2.95
CA PRO A 43 0.07 8.04 2.36
C PRO A 43 -0.03 7.90 0.84
N VAL A 44 -1.23 7.78 0.29
CA VAL A 44 -1.46 7.66 -1.17
C VAL A 44 -0.99 8.92 -1.89
N GLN A 45 -1.40 10.09 -1.40
CA GLN A 45 -1.04 11.38 -1.96
C GLN A 45 0.47 11.66 -1.90
N ASN A 46 1.13 11.31 -0.79
CA ASN A 46 2.59 11.45 -0.66
C ASN A 46 3.35 10.58 -1.66
N ALA A 47 2.77 9.47 -2.10
CA ALA A 47 3.43 8.49 -2.96
C ALA A 47 3.20 8.75 -4.45
N GLY A 48 1.98 9.14 -4.83
CA GLY A 48 1.59 9.32 -6.24
C GLY A 48 1.07 10.73 -6.59
N GLY A 49 1.16 11.69 -5.66
CA GLY A 49 0.65 13.05 -5.84
C GLY A 49 -0.87 13.14 -5.76
N PHE A 50 -1.42 14.33 -6.04
CA PHE A 50 -2.87 14.57 -6.03
C PHE A 50 -3.63 13.67 -7.00
N GLN A 51 -3.04 13.36 -8.16
CA GLN A 51 -3.64 12.46 -9.15
C GLN A 51 -3.84 11.03 -8.63
N ALA A 52 -3.07 10.59 -7.63
CA ALA A 52 -3.27 9.28 -7.03
C ALA A 52 -4.55 9.18 -6.19
N LEU A 53 -5.20 10.31 -5.87
CA LEU A 53 -6.48 10.34 -5.18
C LEU A 53 -7.67 10.27 -6.14
N ASP A 54 -7.46 10.39 -7.44
CA ASP A 54 -8.53 10.31 -8.43
C ASP A 54 -9.19 8.92 -8.39
N GLY A 55 -10.47 8.87 -8.04
CA GLY A 55 -11.20 7.63 -7.80
C GLY A 55 -10.96 6.97 -6.42
N PHE A 56 -10.08 7.51 -5.57
CA PHE A 56 -9.88 7.04 -4.19
C PHE A 56 -10.78 7.77 -3.19
N ASN A 57 -12.09 7.55 -3.32
CA ASN A 57 -13.13 8.21 -2.51
C ASN A 57 -13.87 7.23 -1.58
N ASP A 58 -14.82 7.74 -0.80
CA ASP A 58 -15.62 6.95 0.14
C ASP A 58 -16.38 5.81 -0.51
N GLN A 59 -16.90 6.04 -1.72
CA GLN A 59 -17.59 5.01 -2.46
C GLN A 59 -16.66 3.86 -2.88
N CYS A 60 -15.42 4.17 -3.27
CA CYS A 60 -14.38 3.18 -3.55
C CYS A 60 -14.06 2.34 -2.30
N ALA A 61 -13.94 2.98 -1.13
CA ALA A 61 -13.69 2.29 0.13
C ALA A 61 -14.86 1.39 0.57
N ARG A 62 -16.10 1.90 0.55
CA ARG A 62 -17.31 1.11 0.90
C ARG A 62 -17.53 -0.10 -0.01
N SER A 63 -17.14 0.02 -1.28
CA SER A 63 -17.34 -1.04 -2.28
C SER A 63 -16.22 -2.07 -2.30
N TRP A 64 -15.23 -1.99 -1.39
CA TRP A 64 -14.09 -2.91 -1.34
C TRP A 64 -13.34 -2.99 -2.67
N ARG A 65 -13.35 -1.90 -3.45
CA ARG A 65 -12.76 -1.90 -4.79
C ARG A 65 -11.25 -1.68 -4.69
N TRP A 66 -10.55 -2.32 -5.63
CA TRP A 66 -9.15 -2.02 -5.85
C TRP A 66 -9.02 -0.68 -6.57
N HIS A 67 -8.42 0.28 -5.88
CA HIS A 67 -7.90 1.50 -6.48
C HIS A 67 -6.48 1.27 -7.00
N ALA A 68 -6.09 1.94 -8.08
CA ALA A 68 -4.76 1.79 -8.66
C ALA A 68 -4.14 3.14 -9.01
N PHE A 69 -2.84 3.29 -8.72
CA PHE A 69 -2.07 4.48 -9.05
C PHE A 69 -0.60 4.13 -9.31
N LYS A 70 0.18 5.10 -9.80
CA LYS A 70 1.62 4.92 -10.04
C LYS A 70 2.43 5.63 -8.95
N VAL A 71 3.51 4.99 -8.52
CA VAL A 71 4.46 5.52 -7.52
C VAL A 71 5.86 5.52 -8.12
N THR A 72 6.58 6.62 -7.98
CA THR A 72 7.99 6.69 -8.38
C THR A 72 8.84 5.81 -7.46
N HIS A 73 9.84 5.12 -8.00
CA HIS A 73 10.68 4.16 -7.26
C HIS A 73 11.14 4.65 -5.89
N HIS A 74 11.66 5.88 -5.80
CA HIS A 74 12.17 6.46 -4.55
C HIS A 74 11.10 6.66 -3.46
N PHE A 75 9.82 6.76 -3.82
CA PHE A 75 8.72 6.90 -2.86
C PHE A 75 8.16 5.57 -2.37
N VAL A 76 8.49 4.44 -3.00
CA VAL A 76 7.94 3.13 -2.64
C VAL A 76 8.25 2.77 -1.19
N SER A 77 9.52 2.88 -0.77
CA SER A 77 9.92 2.58 0.62
C SER A 77 9.17 3.44 1.64
N ARG A 78 9.01 4.74 1.36
CA ARG A 78 8.27 5.67 2.21
C ARG A 78 6.78 5.33 2.28
N PHE A 79 6.17 5.04 1.13
CA PHE A 79 4.77 4.64 1.03
C PHE A 79 4.51 3.38 1.86
N VAL A 80 5.33 2.34 1.67
CA VAL A 80 5.20 1.08 2.38
C VAL A 80 5.30 1.27 3.89
N ARG A 81 6.26 2.09 4.36
CA ARG A 81 6.38 2.41 5.79
C ARG A 81 5.14 3.11 6.36
N GLN A 82 4.54 4.02 5.60
CA GLN A 82 3.34 4.75 6.04
C GLN A 82 2.08 3.89 6.05
N ILE A 83 1.97 2.93 5.12
CA ILE A 83 0.78 2.08 4.98
C ILE A 83 0.84 0.79 5.82
N ALA A 84 2.04 0.34 6.20
CA ALA A 84 2.24 -0.91 6.95
C ALA A 84 1.35 -1.07 8.21
N PRO A 85 1.12 -0.05 9.06
CA PRO A 85 0.23 -0.19 10.22
C PRO A 85 -1.21 -0.59 9.84
N TYR A 86 -1.73 -0.08 8.72
CA TYR A 86 -3.07 -0.39 8.25
C TYR A 86 -3.17 -1.80 7.66
N ILE A 87 -2.10 -2.27 7.01
CA ILE A 87 -2.02 -3.66 6.51
C ILE A 87 -1.95 -4.63 7.69
N LEU A 88 -1.11 -4.35 8.69
CA LEU A 88 -0.97 -5.18 9.89
C LEU A 88 -2.28 -5.32 10.68
N ARG A 89 -3.11 -4.27 10.69
CA ARG A 89 -4.45 -4.29 11.30
C ARG A 89 -5.53 -4.93 10.42
N GLY A 90 -5.19 -5.33 9.20
CA GLY A 90 -6.16 -5.85 8.23
C GLY A 90 -7.13 -4.81 7.69
N GLN A 91 -6.82 -3.52 7.85
CA GLN A 91 -7.66 -2.41 7.42
C GLN A 91 -7.47 -2.08 5.93
N VAL A 92 -6.34 -2.47 5.35
CA VAL A 92 -5.99 -2.20 3.96
C VAL A 92 -5.22 -3.37 3.36
N ASP A 93 -5.54 -3.73 2.12
CA ASP A 93 -4.72 -4.60 1.28
C ASP A 93 -3.96 -3.77 0.23
N VAL A 94 -2.70 -4.13 0.00
CA VAL A 94 -1.83 -3.44 -0.98
C VAL A 94 -1.15 -4.44 -1.89
N GLN A 95 -1.06 -4.11 -3.19
CA GLN A 95 -0.23 -4.80 -4.17
C GLN A 95 0.73 -3.81 -4.84
N ILE A 96 1.97 -4.21 -5.05
CA ILE A 96 2.96 -3.44 -5.83
C ILE A 96 3.43 -4.32 -6.99
N ASP A 97 3.26 -3.84 -8.22
CA ASP A 97 3.55 -4.57 -9.46
C ASP A 97 2.94 -5.98 -9.53
N GLY A 98 1.78 -6.16 -8.88
CA GLY A 98 1.06 -7.43 -8.78
C GLY A 98 1.46 -8.32 -7.62
N GLN A 99 2.47 -7.95 -6.82
CA GLN A 99 2.83 -8.65 -5.60
C GLN A 99 2.07 -8.09 -4.40
N ALA A 100 1.35 -8.94 -3.68
CA ALA A 100 0.70 -8.55 -2.44
C ALA A 100 1.75 -8.24 -1.36
N LEU A 101 1.52 -7.16 -0.61
CA LEU A 101 2.28 -6.88 0.59
C LEU A 101 1.67 -7.68 1.74
N ASP A 102 2.28 -8.80 2.10
CA ASP A 102 1.85 -9.59 3.25
C ASP A 102 2.81 -9.42 4.42
N PHE A 103 2.35 -8.68 5.43
CA PHE A 103 3.07 -8.51 6.70
C PHE A 103 2.67 -9.56 7.75
N LYS A 104 1.68 -10.44 7.50
CA LYS A 104 1.29 -11.51 8.45
C LYS A 104 2.38 -12.56 8.62
N ALA A 105 3.23 -12.77 7.61
CA ALA A 105 4.41 -13.62 7.74
C ALA A 105 5.40 -13.15 8.84
N MET A 106 5.33 -11.89 9.27
CA MET A 106 6.25 -11.33 10.28
C MET A 106 5.89 -11.68 11.72
N LYS A 107 4.66 -12.14 12.03
CA LYS A 107 4.30 -12.52 13.42
C LYS A 107 4.92 -13.87 13.85
N LYS A 108 5.42 -14.67 12.90
CA LYS A 108 6.00 -16.01 13.15
C LYS A 108 7.53 -16.00 13.35
N LEU A 109 8.22 -14.87 13.14
CA LEU A 109 9.68 -14.76 13.28
C LEU A 109 10.11 -14.02 14.57
N SER A 110 9.16 -13.76 15.47
CA SER A 110 9.40 -13.11 16.77
C SER A 110 8.80 -13.91 17.93
N ALA A 111 8.52 -15.20 17.72
CA ALA A 111 8.07 -16.15 18.72
C ALA A 111 9.13 -17.24 18.90
#